data_AF-G5J7I3-F1
#
_entry.id   AF-G5J7I3-F1
#
_cell.length_a   1.000
_cell.length_b   1.000
_cell.length_c   1.000
_cell.angle_alpha   90.00
_cell.angle_beta   90.00
_cell.angle_gamma   90.00
#
_symmetry.space_group_name_H-M   'P 1'
#
loop_
_entity.id
_entity.type
_entity.pdbx_description
1 polymer ?
#
loop_
_entity_poly.entity_id
_entity_poly.type
_entity_poly.pdbx_seq_one_letter_code
_entity_poly.pdbx_strand_id
1 'polypeptide(L)'
;YWSTRMGKHPEMPTRKASLLKRQKGVCPWCCLHFREGDILEVDHILATALGGKDEFKNLQLLHGHCHNEKTALDMEHIRKHQSTKRLKLINQELNKLVWYWENDILITSNQKVGCSTDKDKYVEYPCAMKVASTVSDGRGVMVTSTSTPSRSQLLEMS
;
A
#
# COMPACT_ATOMS: atom_id res chain seq x y z
N TYR A 1 -5.74 39.24 10.30
CA TYR A 1 -5.72 40.10 11.50
C TYR A 1 -5.64 39.27 12.78
N TRP A 2 -6.60 38.40 13.07
CA TRP A 2 -6.61 37.57 14.30
C TRP A 2 -5.41 36.61 14.43
N SER A 3 -5.15 35.80 13.40
CA SER A 3 -4.06 34.80 13.38
C SER A 3 -2.67 35.39 13.67
N THR A 4 -2.41 36.60 13.17
CA THR A 4 -1.15 37.33 13.39
C THR A 4 -0.97 37.78 14.84
N ARG A 5 -2.06 38.15 15.54
CA ARG A 5 -2.01 38.52 16.97
C ARG A 5 -1.81 37.30 17.85
N MET A 6 -2.54 36.21 17.56
CA MET A 6 -2.50 35.00 18.36
C MET A 6 -1.14 34.30 18.33
N GLY A 7 -0.40 34.41 17.22
CA GLY A 7 0.99 33.93 17.16
C GLY A 7 1.98 34.64 18.11
N LYS A 8 1.58 35.72 18.78
CA LYS A 8 2.40 36.46 19.77
C LYS A 8 1.75 36.50 21.16
N HIS A 9 0.60 35.88 21.34
CA HIS A 9 -0.15 35.94 22.60
C HIS A 9 0.47 35.01 23.67
N PRO A 10 0.68 35.47 24.91
CA PRO A 10 1.31 34.65 25.95
C PRO A 10 0.45 33.44 26.38
N GLU A 11 -0.87 33.53 26.26
CA GLU A 11 -1.77 32.40 26.58
C GLU A 11 -1.80 31.31 25.48
N MET A 12 -1.23 31.58 24.30
CA MET A 12 -1.21 30.58 23.23
C MET A 12 0.02 29.67 23.37
N PRO A 13 -0.15 28.33 23.40
CA PRO A 13 0.98 27.40 23.45
C PRO A 13 1.95 27.62 22.27
N THR A 14 3.25 27.65 22.55
CA THR A 14 4.32 27.91 21.57
C THR A 14 4.24 26.99 20.35
N ARG A 15 3.86 25.72 20.56
CA ARG A 15 3.66 24.73 19.48
C ARG A 15 2.54 25.17 18.52
N LYS A 16 1.37 25.58 19.04
CA LYS A 16 0.24 26.06 18.24
C LYS A 16 0.57 27.38 17.55
N ALA A 17 1.20 28.33 18.26
CA ALA A 17 1.59 29.62 17.69
C ALA A 17 2.59 29.46 16.52
N SER A 18 3.55 28.54 16.63
CA SER A 18 4.51 28.23 15.57
C SER A 18 3.83 27.61 14.35
N LEU A 19 2.89 26.68 14.55
CA LEU A 19 2.13 26.08 13.45
C LEU A 19 1.24 27.11 12.75
N LEU A 20 0.57 27.98 13.53
CA LEU A 20 -0.27 29.05 13.03
C LEU A 20 0.52 30.02 12.12
N LYS A 21 1.74 30.40 12.54
CA LYS A 21 2.65 31.22 11.71
C LYS A 21 3.04 30.50 10.43
N ARG A 22 3.44 29.24 10.52
CA ARG A 22 3.88 28.46 9.35
C ARG A 22 2.78 28.27 8.33
N GLN A 23 1.56 28.01 8.80
CA GLN A 23 0.36 27.84 7.97
C GLN A 23 -0.28 29.17 7.56
N LYS A 24 0.32 30.31 7.92
CA LYS A 24 -0.20 31.66 7.65
C LYS A 24 -1.63 31.88 8.17
N GLY A 25 -2.01 31.16 9.23
CA GLY A 25 -3.35 31.22 9.81
C GLY A 25 -4.44 30.52 9.00
N VAL A 26 -4.08 29.63 8.08
CA VAL A 26 -5.03 28.87 7.26
C VAL A 26 -5.04 27.39 7.67
N CYS A 27 -6.22 26.81 7.74
CA CYS A 27 -6.41 25.38 7.94
C CYS A 27 -6.08 24.63 6.64
N PRO A 28 -5.12 23.68 6.62
CA PRO A 28 -4.77 22.92 5.42
C PRO A 28 -5.86 21.96 4.94
N TRP A 29 -6.86 21.64 5.77
CA TRP A 29 -7.96 20.74 5.42
C TRP A 29 -9.08 21.45 4.66
N CYS A 30 -9.67 22.50 5.26
CA CYS A 30 -10.79 23.24 4.65
C CYS A 30 -10.34 24.52 3.93
N CYS A 31 -9.06 24.85 3.93
CA CYS A 31 -8.49 26.06 3.33
C CYS A 31 -9.05 27.40 3.86
N LEU A 32 -9.78 27.37 4.98
CA LEU A 32 -10.32 28.56 5.62
C LEU A 32 -9.34 29.13 6.65
N HIS A 33 -9.45 30.43 6.91
CA HIS A 33 -8.68 31.11 7.95
C HIS A 33 -9.27 30.82 9.32
N PHE A 34 -8.40 30.61 10.30
CA PHE A 34 -8.80 30.51 11.70
C PHE A 34 -9.32 31.85 12.22
N ARG A 35 -10.41 31.79 12.99
CA ARG A 35 -11.11 32.92 13.59
C ARG A 35 -11.14 32.82 15.10
N GLU A 36 -11.54 33.92 15.72
CA GLU A 36 -11.79 33.98 17.15
C GLU A 36 -12.98 33.08 17.51
N GLY A 37 -12.79 32.17 18.47
CA GLY A 37 -13.79 31.18 18.86
C GLY A 37 -13.62 29.80 18.21
N ASP A 38 -12.76 29.67 17.20
CA ASP A 38 -12.48 28.36 16.61
C ASP A 38 -11.65 27.47 17.56
N ILE A 39 -12.03 26.19 17.63
CA ILE A 39 -11.26 25.19 18.37
C ILE A 39 -10.08 24.75 17.50
N LEU A 40 -8.86 25.03 17.98
CA LEU A 40 -7.61 24.71 17.29
C LEU A 40 -6.96 23.45 17.84
N GLU A 41 -6.85 22.43 17.01
CA GLU A 41 -6.27 21.13 17.37
C GLU A 41 -5.01 20.86 16.56
N VAL A 42 -4.02 20.24 17.20
CA VAL A 42 -2.76 19.85 16.57
C VAL A 42 -2.89 18.39 16.15
N ASP A 43 -2.59 18.13 14.89
CA ASP A 43 -2.80 16.86 14.24
C ASP A 43 -1.56 16.44 13.44
N HIS A 44 -1.38 15.14 13.21
CA HIS A 44 -0.29 14.61 12.38
C HIS A 44 -0.76 14.44 10.92
N ILE A 45 -0.04 15.03 9.97
CA ILE A 45 -0.29 14.90 8.52
C ILE A 45 -0.30 13.42 8.12
N LEU A 46 0.75 12.68 8.51
CA LEU A 46 0.76 11.22 8.49
C LEU A 46 0.46 10.72 9.90
N ALA A 47 -0.63 9.97 10.05
CA ALA A 47 -1.03 9.38 11.33
C ALA A 47 0.09 8.49 11.92
N THR A 48 0.25 8.51 13.25
CA THR A 48 1.27 7.73 13.95
C THR A 48 1.14 6.22 13.69
N ALA A 49 -0.09 5.71 13.55
CA ALA A 49 -0.37 4.31 13.24
C ALA A 49 0.15 3.88 11.85
N LEU A 50 0.35 4.84 10.94
CA LEU A 50 0.95 4.63 9.61
C LEU A 50 2.46 4.93 9.59
N GLY A 51 3.08 5.14 10.76
CA GLY A 51 4.51 5.44 10.89
C GLY A 51 4.85 6.93 10.94
N GLY A 52 3.86 7.81 11.10
CA GLY A 52 4.09 9.24 11.29
C GLY A 52 4.81 9.57 12.60
N LYS A 53 5.86 10.38 12.53
CA LYS A 53 6.63 10.83 13.71
C LYS A 53 6.06 12.13 14.29
N ASP A 54 6.30 12.39 15.58
CA ASP A 54 6.00 13.69 16.23
C ASP A 54 7.04 14.75 15.88
N GLU A 55 7.29 14.94 14.59
CA GLU A 55 8.20 15.96 14.08
C GLU A 55 7.39 17.18 13.66
N PHE A 56 7.92 18.40 13.90
CA PHE A 56 7.21 19.62 13.55
C PHE A 56 6.79 19.66 12.07
N LYS A 57 7.57 19.04 11.16
CA LYS A 57 7.26 18.90 9.73
C LYS A 57 6.01 18.05 9.45
N ASN A 58 5.72 17.07 10.31
CA ASN A 58 4.56 16.19 10.21
C ASN A 58 3.36 16.72 11.01
N LEU A 59 3.52 17.76 11.81
CA LEU A 59 2.40 18.36 12.55
C LEU A 59 1.66 19.39 11.69
N GLN A 60 0.36 19.51 11.87
CA GLN A 60 -0.48 20.56 11.31
C GLN A 60 -1.51 21.03 12.33
N LEU A 61 -1.99 22.26 12.17
CA LEU A 61 -3.05 22.83 12.98
C LEU A 61 -4.35 22.78 12.17
N LEU A 62 -5.42 22.25 12.75
CA LEU A 62 -6.73 22.09 12.14
C LEU A 62 -7.83 22.73 13.01
N HIS A 63 -9.00 22.99 12.42
CA HIS A 63 -10.22 23.20 13.20
C HIS A 63 -10.65 21.88 13.84
N GLY A 64 -11.32 21.92 14.98
CA GLY A 64 -11.85 20.71 15.64
C GLY A 64 -12.74 19.86 14.73
N HIS A 65 -13.63 20.47 13.94
CA HIS A 65 -14.46 19.72 12.98
C HIS A 65 -13.64 19.08 11.85
N CYS A 66 -12.66 19.81 11.29
CA CYS A 66 -11.74 19.27 10.28
C CYS A 66 -10.91 18.11 10.83
N HIS A 67 -10.51 18.18 12.10
CA HIS A 67 -9.76 17.13 12.75
C HIS A 67 -10.59 15.85 12.90
N ASN A 68 -11.87 15.97 13.23
CA ASN A 68 -12.79 14.82 13.28
C ASN A 68 -12.98 14.18 11.91
N GLU A 69 -13.20 14.97 10.86
CA GLU A 69 -13.31 14.49 9.48
C GLU A 69 -12.04 13.76 9.03
N LYS A 70 -10.87 14.35 9.28
CA LYS A 70 -9.59 13.73 8.98
C LYS A 70 -9.40 12.42 9.73
N THR A 71 -9.71 12.40 11.03
CA THR A 71 -9.59 11.18 11.85
C THR A 71 -10.47 10.06 11.30
N ALA A 72 -11.68 10.37 10.82
CA ALA A 72 -12.56 9.40 10.19
C ALA A 72 -11.93 8.77 8.94
N LEU A 73 -11.29 9.58 8.10
CA LEU A 73 -10.58 9.09 6.92
C LEU A 73 -9.32 8.30 7.29
N ASP A 74 -8.51 8.80 8.22
CA ASP A 74 -7.30 8.12 8.70
C ASP A 74 -7.62 6.72 9.23
N MET A 75 -8.74 6.54 9.93
CA MET A 75 -9.17 5.22 10.39
C MET A 75 -9.37 4.24 9.23
N GLU A 76 -9.92 4.69 8.09
CA GLU A 76 -10.06 3.85 6.91
C GLU A 76 -8.71 3.47 6.31
N HIS A 77 -7.79 4.44 6.21
CA HIS A 77 -6.43 4.22 5.73
C HIS A 77 -5.66 3.25 6.64
N ILE A 78 -5.80 3.38 7.96
CA ILE A 78 -5.19 2.48 8.95
C ILE A 78 -5.72 1.06 8.78
N ARG A 79 -7.04 0.88 8.64
CA ARG A 79 -7.65 -0.44 8.41
C ARG A 79 -7.13 -1.08 7.11
N LYS A 80 -7.07 -0.32 6.02
CA LYS A 80 -6.50 -0.76 4.73
C LYS A 80 -5.02 -1.12 4.84
N HIS A 81 -4.23 -0.32 5.54
CA HIS A 81 -2.81 -0.59 5.76
C HIS A 81 -2.59 -1.88 6.57
N GLN A 82 -3.42 -2.11 7.60
CA GLN A 82 -3.37 -3.34 8.39
C GLN A 82 -3.77 -4.58 7.57
N SER A 83 -4.84 -4.48 6.76
CA SER A 83 -5.30 -5.60 5.92
C SER A 83 -4.26 -5.96 4.85
N THR A 84 -3.72 -4.97 4.16
CA THR A 84 -2.66 -5.17 3.15
C THR A 84 -1.39 -5.75 3.75
N LYS A 85 -0.95 -5.27 4.92
CA LYS A 85 0.20 -5.84 5.64
C LYS A 85 -0.03 -7.32 5.97
N ARG A 86 -1.24 -7.68 6.41
CA ARG A 86 -1.61 -9.09 6.69
C ARG A 86 -1.60 -9.94 5.41
N LEU A 87 -2.22 -9.46 4.33
CA LEU A 87 -2.24 -10.17 3.04
C LEU A 87 -0.83 -10.38 2.49
N LYS A 88 0.07 -9.40 2.64
CA LYS A 88 1.46 -9.52 2.23
C LYS A 88 2.18 -10.65 2.96
N LEU A 89 1.95 -10.79 4.27
CA LEU A 89 2.50 -11.88 5.07
C LEU A 89 1.95 -13.25 4.61
N ILE A 90 0.63 -13.34 4.38
CA ILE A 90 0.01 -14.57 3.86
C ILE A 90 0.60 -14.94 2.51
N ASN A 91 0.71 -13.98 1.59
CA ASN A 91 1.29 -14.23 0.27
C ASN A 91 2.74 -14.70 0.35
N GLN A 92 3.51 -14.15 1.30
CA GLN A 92 4.88 -14.60 1.54
C GLN A 92 4.95 -16.06 2.01
N GLU A 93 4.01 -16.51 2.85
CA GLU A 93 3.92 -17.92 3.26
C GLU A 93 3.42 -18.82 2.12
N LEU A 94 2.42 -18.37 1.37
CA LEU A 94 1.87 -19.11 0.23
C LEU A 94 2.92 -19.33 -0.88
N ASN A 95 3.80 -18.35 -1.13
CA ASN A 95 4.88 -18.47 -2.10
C ASN A 95 5.93 -19.53 -1.74
N LYS A 96 5.95 -20.05 -0.51
CA LYS A 96 6.86 -21.15 -0.12
C LYS A 96 6.31 -22.52 -0.49
N LEU A 97 5.02 -22.61 -0.82
CA LEU A 97 4.34 -23.85 -1.10
C LEU A 97 4.55 -24.26 -2.57
N VAL A 98 4.64 -25.57 -2.79
CA VAL A 98 4.60 -26.12 -4.16
C VAL A 98 3.17 -26.52 -4.47
N TRP A 99 2.65 -26.03 -5.59
CA TRP A 99 1.28 -26.30 -6.04
C TRP A 99 1.31 -27.12 -7.32
N TYR A 100 0.49 -28.15 -7.38
CA TYR A 100 0.33 -28.99 -8.56
C TYR A 100 -1.10 -29.54 -8.61
N TRP A 101 -1.52 -29.98 -9.80
CA TRP A 101 -2.82 -30.61 -10.01
C TRP A 101 -2.62 -32.13 -10.05
N GLU A 102 -3.45 -32.85 -9.31
CA GLU A 102 -3.49 -34.31 -9.35
C GLU A 102 -4.97 -34.73 -9.42
N ASN A 103 -5.35 -35.43 -10.49
CA ASN A 103 -6.73 -35.89 -10.74
C ASN A 103 -7.78 -34.76 -10.57
N ASP A 104 -7.57 -33.63 -11.27
CA ASP A 104 -8.42 -32.43 -11.23
C ASP A 104 -8.55 -31.75 -9.85
N ILE A 105 -7.71 -32.12 -8.89
CA ILE A 105 -7.65 -31.53 -7.55
C ILE A 105 -6.35 -30.72 -7.41
N LEU A 106 -6.45 -29.48 -6.94
CA LEU A 106 -5.28 -28.66 -6.60
C LEU A 106 -4.70 -29.09 -5.25
N ILE A 107 -3.45 -29.54 -5.24
CA ILE A 107 -2.74 -29.96 -4.03
C ILE A 107 -1.64 -28.95 -3.70
N THR A 108 -1.53 -28.60 -2.42
CA THR A 108 -0.46 -27.75 -1.88
C THR A 108 0.42 -28.54 -0.91
N SER A 109 1.73 -28.60 -1.17
CA SER A 109 2.69 -29.32 -0.33
C SER A 109 3.76 -28.39 0.26
N ASN A 110 4.11 -28.63 1.52
CA ASN A 110 5.23 -27.97 2.22
C ASN A 110 6.55 -28.75 2.05
N GLN A 111 6.48 -29.99 1.55
CA GLN A 111 7.60 -30.88 1.37
C GLN A 111 8.00 -30.81 -0.10
N LYS A 112 9.26 -30.45 -0.40
CA LYS A 112 9.82 -30.74 -1.72
C LYS A 112 9.70 -32.25 -1.86
N VAL A 113 8.77 -32.69 -2.71
CA VAL A 113 8.64 -34.11 -3.05
C VAL A 113 9.98 -34.43 -3.72
N GLY A 114 10.89 -35.03 -2.95
CA GLY A 114 12.13 -35.54 -3.49
C GLY A 114 11.73 -36.57 -4.53
N CYS A 115 12.20 -36.38 -5.76
CA CYS A 115 12.11 -37.38 -6.80
C CYS A 115 12.64 -38.70 -6.23
N SER A 116 11.73 -39.62 -5.87
CA SER A 116 12.12 -40.98 -5.54
C SER A 116 12.64 -41.58 -6.82
N THR A 117 13.91 -41.97 -6.83
CA THR A 117 14.54 -42.70 -7.92
C THR A 117 14.01 -44.13 -7.94
N ASP A 118 12.72 -44.30 -8.22
CA ASP A 118 12.19 -45.53 -8.80
C ASP A 118 11.96 -45.23 -10.27
N LYS A 119 12.71 -45.91 -11.14
CA LYS A 119 12.78 -45.64 -12.58
C LYS A 119 11.53 -46.07 -13.36
N ASP A 120 10.50 -46.55 -12.66
CA ASP A 120 9.31 -47.12 -13.27
C ASP A 120 8.07 -46.32 -12.85
N LYS A 121 7.85 -45.18 -13.53
CA LYS A 121 6.55 -44.49 -13.79
C LYS A 121 6.77 -42.97 -13.96
N TYR A 122 7.31 -42.57 -15.11
CA TYR A 122 7.18 -41.19 -15.58
C TYR A 122 5.95 -41.10 -16.48
N VAL A 123 4.89 -40.43 -16.01
CA VAL A 123 3.90 -39.79 -16.88
C VAL A 123 4.28 -38.32 -16.92
N GLU A 124 4.77 -37.87 -18.07
CA GLU A 124 5.04 -36.45 -18.31
C GLU A 124 3.74 -35.64 -18.24
N TYR A 125 3.74 -34.59 -17.42
CA TYR A 125 2.81 -33.47 -17.58
C TYR A 125 3.59 -32.17 -17.78
N PRO A 126 3.55 -31.57 -18.97
CA PRO A 126 4.20 -30.31 -19.25
C PRO A 126 3.20 -29.16 -19.03
N CYS A 127 3.14 -28.57 -17.83
CA CYS A 127 2.56 -27.24 -17.66
C CYS A 127 2.92 -26.59 -16.30
N ALA A 128 4.20 -26.49 -15.97
CA ALA A 128 4.60 -25.54 -14.93
C ALA A 128 4.55 -24.13 -15.52
N MET A 129 3.36 -23.51 -15.55
CA MET A 129 3.22 -22.08 -15.83
C MET A 129 3.96 -21.30 -14.72
N LYS A 130 5.16 -20.83 -15.02
CA LYS A 130 5.84 -19.82 -14.20
C LYS A 130 5.03 -18.54 -14.31
N VAL A 131 4.25 -18.21 -13.29
CA VAL A 131 3.54 -16.93 -13.23
C VAL A 131 4.59 -15.85 -12.96
N ALA A 132 5.02 -15.14 -14.00
CA ALA A 132 5.70 -13.88 -13.81
C ALA A 132 4.66 -12.90 -13.25
N SER A 133 4.80 -12.51 -11.98
CA SER A 133 3.97 -11.47 -11.39
C SER A 133 4.33 -10.14 -12.05
N THR A 134 3.66 -9.80 -13.15
CA THR A 134 3.69 -8.45 -13.71
C THR A 134 2.77 -7.58 -12.87
N VAL A 135 3.36 -6.65 -12.13
CA VAL A 135 2.62 -5.52 -11.55
C VAL A 135 2.22 -4.65 -12.75
N SER A 136 0.94 -4.66 -13.10
CA SER A 136 0.38 -3.79 -14.12
C SER A 136 0.24 -2.38 -13.56
N ASP A 137 1.25 -1.54 -13.80
CA ASP A 137 1.06 -0.10 -13.73
C ASP A 137 0.07 0.30 -14.85
N GLY A 138 -1.00 0.97 -14.46
CA GLY A 138 -2.14 1.35 -15.30
C GLY A 138 -1.81 2.35 -16.41
N ARG A 139 -1.02 1.94 -17.40
CA ARG A 139 -0.90 2.59 -18.71
C ARG A 139 -0.84 1.52 -19.78
N GLY A 140 -2.00 1.23 -20.36
CA GLY A 140 -2.13 0.29 -21.46
C GLY A 140 -1.44 0.78 -22.72
N VAL A 141 -0.53 -0.03 -23.24
CA VAL A 141 -0.31 -0.24 -24.68
C VAL A 141 0.08 -1.72 -24.82
N MET A 142 -0.83 -2.54 -25.35
CA MET A 142 -0.51 -3.91 -25.74
C MET A 142 0.25 -3.87 -27.06
N VAL A 143 1.48 -4.39 -27.06
CA VAL A 143 2.13 -4.91 -28.27
C VAL A 143 2.57 -6.32 -27.94
N THR A 144 1.72 -7.30 -28.26
CA THR A 144 2.07 -8.71 -28.23
C THR A 144 2.52 -9.11 -29.64
N SER A 145 3.84 -9.21 -29.86
CA SER A 145 4.38 -9.95 -30.99
C SER A 145 4.85 -11.32 -30.50
N THR A 146 3.95 -12.30 -30.50
CA THR A 146 4.30 -13.72 -30.35
C THR A 146 4.33 -14.35 -31.74
N SER A 147 5.50 -14.57 -32.30
CA SER A 147 5.70 -15.49 -33.42
C SER A 147 6.04 -16.88 -32.85
N THR A 148 5.05 -17.76 -32.80
CA THR A 148 5.28 -19.22 -32.69
C THR A 148 5.32 -19.80 -34.10
N PRO A 149 6.38 -20.48 -34.54
CA PRO A 149 6.39 -21.16 -35.83
C PRO A 149 5.48 -22.40 -35.78
N SER A 150 4.80 -22.69 -36.88
CA SER A 150 3.95 -23.87 -37.00
C SER A 150 4.78 -25.16 -37.10
N ARG A 151 4.19 -26.25 -36.61
CA ARG A 151 4.70 -27.64 -36.54
C ARG A 151 5.03 -28.29 -37.91
N SER A 152 5.12 -27.52 -38.98
CA SER A 152 5.45 -28.00 -40.33
C SER A 152 6.93 -27.79 -40.71
N GLN A 153 7.74 -27.14 -39.87
CA GLN A 153 9.13 -26.77 -40.23
C GLN A 153 10.26 -27.53 -39.50
N LEU A 154 9.96 -28.57 -38.72
CA LEU A 154 10.98 -29.33 -37.96
C LEU A 154 11.30 -30.73 -38.55
N LEU A 155 11.12 -30.92 -39.87
CA LEU A 155 11.38 -32.21 -40.52
C LEU A 155 12.35 -32.16 -41.72
N GLU A 156 13.11 -31.07 -41.90
CA GLU A 156 14.14 -30.98 -42.96
C GLU A 156 15.56 -30.74 -42.45
N MET A 157 15.91 -31.26 -41.27
CA MET A 157 17.30 -31.28 -40.80
C MET A 157 17.75 -32.67 -40.34
N SER A 158 17.45 -33.69 -41.16
CA SER A 158 18.09 -35.02 -41.09
C SER A 158 18.82 -35.30 -42.38
#